data_AF-A0A524FBT5-F1
#
_entry.id   AF-A0A524FBT5-F1
#
_cell.length_a   1.000
_cell.length_b   1.000
_cell.length_c   1.000
_cell.angle_alpha   90.00
_cell.angle_beta   90.00
_cell.angle_gamma   90.00
#
_symmetry.space_group_name_H-M   'P 1'
#
loop_
_entity.id
_entity.type
_entity.pdbx_description
1 polymer ?
#
loop_
_entity_poly.entity_id
_entity_poly.type
_entity_poly.pdbx_seq_one_letter_code
_entity_poly.pdbx_strand_id
1 'polypeptide(L)'
;MLSLIGWLNGLTAAIIVFGGTIISTVILIVSIKYKVKLLRIGALMGLFACLLWLGPTVDFLTILFTGKNMDNSKGLYGLLSYIWAAPASVFGMELGSELLVPEKKKVLVICSLILNIILEIFLIFNTQNCFYFVEPSSPGENLIDARFKINSPAFIIIAIDLLLVFFLNGIGGLMKAYRSTGIIRQRFIYIALSQLIFVFVGVMDALSDPQSLLFLARLLMIFCVFFLYIGVREVSEDKEKPKKEVRVEGSLFRFTKAMKGDLTEEEVSISKEKQICIVCKGIVLKFNYICPECRTFYCIKCVDALTNQENACWVCSAPFDESKPVKPFQKEEKIEEIEISKEPKKKSKIKK
;
A
#
# COMPACT_ATOMS: atom_id res chain seq x y z
N MET A 1 -42.48 14.07 2.16
CA MET A 1 -41.76 13.79 3.42
C MET A 1 -40.91 12.57 3.15
N LEU A 2 -39.63 12.58 3.54
CA LEU A 2 -38.71 11.47 3.27
C LEU A 2 -39.24 10.16 3.84
N SER A 3 -39.24 9.12 3.02
CA SER A 3 -39.49 7.75 3.47
C SER A 3 -38.37 7.28 4.41
N LEU A 4 -38.61 6.20 5.18
CA LEU A 4 -37.56 5.59 6.00
C LEU A 4 -36.33 5.18 5.17
N ILE A 5 -36.55 4.65 3.96
CA ILE A 5 -35.48 4.24 3.05
C ILE A 5 -34.71 5.47 2.55
N GLY A 6 -35.42 6.55 2.21
CA GLY A 6 -34.83 7.83 1.82
C GLY A 6 -33.92 8.40 2.92
N TRP A 7 -34.37 8.34 4.18
CA TRP A 7 -33.56 8.72 5.34
C TRP A 7 -32.31 7.87 5.49
N LEU A 8 -32.43 6.55 5.44
CA LEU A 8 -31.29 5.63 5.61
C LEU A 8 -30.25 5.81 4.49
N ASN A 9 -30.68 5.89 3.23
CA ASN A 9 -29.78 6.06 2.09
C ASN A 9 -29.11 7.44 2.10
N GLY A 10 -29.87 8.50 2.42
CA GLY A 10 -29.36 9.87 2.46
C GLY A 10 -28.39 10.09 3.61
N LEU A 11 -28.73 9.62 4.81
CA LEU A 11 -27.86 9.77 5.98
C LEU A 11 -26.57 8.96 5.83
N THR A 12 -26.64 7.72 5.34
CA THR A 12 -25.42 6.91 5.13
C THR A 12 -24.51 7.50 4.05
N ALA A 13 -25.07 8.02 2.95
CA ALA A 13 -24.29 8.75 1.94
C ALA A 13 -23.62 10.00 2.54
N ALA A 14 -24.37 10.81 3.30
CA ALA A 14 -23.85 12.00 3.94
C ALA A 14 -22.73 11.67 4.96
N ILE A 15 -22.88 10.60 5.75
CA ILE A 15 -21.84 10.15 6.69
C ILE A 15 -20.57 9.74 5.94
N ILE A 16 -20.68 9.04 4.81
CA ILE A 16 -19.50 8.69 3.98
C ILE A 16 -18.83 9.96 3.48
N VAL A 17 -19.58 10.88 2.87
CA VAL A 17 -19.02 12.10 2.29
C VAL A 17 -18.38 12.97 3.36
N PHE A 18 -19.11 13.36 4.42
CA PHE A 18 -18.59 14.26 5.44
C PHE A 18 -17.55 13.58 6.35
N GLY A 19 -17.89 12.41 6.91
CA GLY A 19 -17.01 11.68 7.82
C GLY A 19 -15.76 11.18 7.12
N GLY A 20 -15.91 10.59 5.93
CA GLY A 20 -14.79 10.11 5.11
C GLY A 20 -13.88 11.23 4.64
N THR A 21 -14.42 12.39 4.26
CA THR A 21 -13.62 13.58 3.90
C THR A 21 -12.84 14.12 5.09
N ILE A 22 -13.46 14.25 6.27
CA ILE A 22 -12.77 14.70 7.48
C ILE A 22 -11.62 13.75 7.84
N ILE A 23 -11.90 12.45 7.90
CA ILE A 23 -10.90 11.43 8.24
C ILE A 23 -9.75 11.44 7.21
N SER A 24 -10.07 11.41 5.92
CA SER A 24 -9.06 11.40 4.85
C SER A 24 -8.21 12.67 4.87
N THR A 25 -8.81 13.84 5.16
CA THR A 25 -8.09 15.11 5.30
C THR A 25 -7.15 15.10 6.50
N VAL A 26 -7.59 14.60 7.65
CA VAL A 26 -6.73 14.45 8.85
C VAL A 26 -5.54 13.53 8.54
N ILE A 27 -5.78 12.39 7.89
CA ILE A 27 -4.72 11.47 7.49
C ILE A 27 -3.77 12.15 6.49
N LEU A 28 -4.30 12.93 5.55
CA LEU A 28 -3.50 13.68 4.59
C LEU A 28 -2.57 14.69 5.29
N ILE A 29 -3.09 15.47 6.24
CA ILE A 29 -2.31 16.42 7.04
C ILE A 29 -1.20 15.70 7.80
N VAL A 30 -1.53 14.58 8.45
CA VAL A 30 -0.55 13.73 9.16
C VAL A 30 0.52 13.21 8.19
N SER A 31 0.13 12.71 7.02
CA SER A 31 1.06 12.19 6.01
C SER A 31 2.04 13.25 5.48
N ILE A 32 1.57 14.50 5.35
CA ILE A 32 2.40 15.64 4.93
C ILE A 32 3.38 15.99 6.05
N LYS A 33 2.88 16.13 7.29
CA LYS A 33 3.69 16.45 8.47
C LYS A 33 4.83 15.46 8.69
N TYR A 34 4.56 14.16 8.52
CA TYR A 34 5.56 13.10 8.71
C TYR A 34 6.27 12.67 7.43
N LYS A 35 5.99 13.30 6.29
CA LYS A 35 6.57 12.99 4.97
C LYS A 35 6.39 11.52 4.54
N VAL A 36 5.31 10.88 4.96
CA VAL A 36 5.00 9.48 4.63
C VAL A 36 4.27 9.40 3.29
N LYS A 37 4.99 8.99 2.23
CA LYS A 37 4.48 8.99 0.84
C LYS A 37 3.26 8.09 0.66
N LEU A 38 3.32 6.83 1.12
CA LEU A 38 2.23 5.86 0.92
C LEU A 38 0.95 6.32 1.61
N LEU A 39 1.05 6.85 2.83
CA LEU A 39 -0.08 7.38 3.59
C LEU A 39 -0.75 8.56 2.88
N ARG A 40 0.05 9.39 2.19
CA ARG A 40 -0.48 10.49 1.38
C ARG A 40 -1.29 10.00 0.20
N ILE A 41 -0.78 9.01 -0.54
CA ILE A 41 -1.47 8.40 -1.69
C ILE A 41 -2.76 7.74 -1.21
N GLY A 42 -2.70 6.95 -0.13
CA GLY A 42 -3.89 6.31 0.46
C GLY A 42 -4.92 7.33 0.96
N ALA A 43 -4.50 8.44 1.56
CA ALA A 43 -5.41 9.51 1.99
C ALA A 43 -6.10 10.21 0.82
N LEU A 44 -5.38 10.49 -0.27
CA LEU A 44 -5.96 11.06 -1.48
C LEU A 44 -6.94 10.10 -2.14
N MET A 45 -6.58 8.82 -2.28
CA MET A 45 -7.49 7.79 -2.76
C MET A 45 -8.75 7.73 -1.90
N GLY A 46 -8.62 7.68 -0.57
CA GLY A 46 -9.74 7.65 0.36
C GLY A 46 -10.64 8.89 0.24
N LEU A 47 -10.04 10.08 0.10
CA LEU A 47 -10.77 11.33 -0.10
C LEU A 47 -11.66 11.27 -1.34
N PHE A 48 -11.09 10.94 -2.50
CA PHE A 48 -11.85 10.86 -3.76
C PHE A 48 -12.86 9.72 -3.75
N ALA A 49 -12.52 8.58 -3.15
CA ALA A 49 -13.45 7.46 -3.01
C ALA A 49 -14.70 7.87 -2.20
N CYS A 50 -14.55 8.60 -1.09
CA CYS A 50 -15.71 9.03 -0.30
C CYS A 50 -16.61 10.03 -1.05
N LEU A 51 -16.04 10.82 -1.96
CA LEU A 51 -16.80 11.75 -2.81
C LEU A 51 -17.65 11.05 -3.88
N LEU A 52 -17.51 9.73 -4.07
CA LEU A 52 -18.39 8.98 -4.97
C LEU A 52 -19.88 9.04 -4.58
N TRP A 53 -20.17 9.36 -3.32
CA TRP A 53 -21.53 9.52 -2.79
C TRP A 53 -21.96 11.00 -2.71
N LEU A 54 -21.28 11.91 -3.40
CA LEU A 54 -21.63 13.33 -3.39
C LEU A 54 -23.00 13.59 -4.03
N GLY A 55 -23.34 12.92 -5.13
CA GLY A 55 -24.67 13.02 -5.76
C GLY A 55 -25.83 12.70 -4.80
N PRO A 56 -25.91 11.49 -4.21
CA PRO A 56 -26.96 11.16 -3.24
C PRO A 56 -26.96 12.07 -2.01
N THR A 57 -25.78 12.57 -1.59
CA THR A 57 -25.67 13.52 -0.47
C THR A 57 -26.28 14.87 -0.82
N VAL A 58 -25.99 15.41 -2.00
CA VAL A 58 -26.54 16.70 -2.46
C VAL A 58 -28.05 16.59 -2.68
N ASP A 59 -28.53 15.50 -3.29
CA ASP A 59 -29.96 15.25 -3.45
C ASP A 59 -30.67 15.18 -2.08
N PHE A 60 -30.12 14.42 -1.13
CA PHE A 60 -30.64 14.32 0.24
C PHE A 60 -30.74 15.69 0.93
N LEU A 61 -29.67 16.48 0.89
CA LEU A 61 -29.68 17.83 1.46
C LEU A 61 -30.71 18.74 0.76
N THR A 62 -30.84 18.63 -0.56
CA THR A 62 -31.83 19.40 -1.33
C THR A 62 -33.25 19.07 -0.88
N ILE A 63 -33.56 17.79 -0.65
CA ILE A 63 -34.86 17.36 -0.12
C ILE A 63 -35.09 17.93 1.28
N LEU A 64 -34.09 17.92 2.16
CA LEU A 64 -34.21 18.47 3.51
C LEU A 64 -34.51 19.97 3.51
N PHE A 65 -33.88 20.74 2.62
CA PHE A 65 -34.04 22.20 2.58
C PHE A 65 -35.23 22.68 1.75
N THR A 66 -35.57 21.97 0.67
CA THR A 66 -36.57 22.44 -0.31
C THR A 66 -37.83 21.58 -0.37
N GLY A 67 -37.80 20.39 0.23
CA GLY A 67 -38.87 19.39 0.10
C GLY A 67 -38.93 18.70 -1.26
N LYS A 68 -37.98 18.97 -2.17
CA LYS A 68 -37.92 18.39 -3.52
C LYS A 68 -36.53 17.82 -3.81
N ASN A 69 -36.45 16.88 -4.74
CA ASN A 69 -35.18 16.37 -5.26
C ASN A 69 -34.43 17.47 -6.04
N MET A 70 -33.12 17.27 -6.22
CA MET A 70 -32.30 18.15 -7.05
C MET A 70 -32.70 18.08 -8.53
N ASP A 71 -32.53 19.18 -9.28
CA ASP A 71 -32.71 19.16 -10.73
C ASP A 71 -31.66 18.25 -11.39
N ASN A 72 -32.14 17.17 -12.01
CA ASN A 72 -31.32 16.18 -12.67
C ASN A 72 -31.53 16.15 -14.20
N SER A 73 -32.11 17.21 -14.78
CA SER A 73 -32.32 17.35 -16.23
C SER A 73 -31.05 17.17 -17.07
N LYS A 74 -29.88 17.50 -16.49
CA LYS A 74 -28.56 17.34 -17.13
C LYS A 74 -27.73 16.16 -16.59
N GLY A 75 -28.31 15.31 -15.75
CA GLY A 75 -27.61 14.17 -15.14
C GLY A 75 -26.67 14.59 -14.01
N LEU A 76 -26.94 15.73 -13.36
CA LEU A 76 -26.10 16.30 -12.30
C LEU A 76 -25.87 15.31 -11.15
N TYR A 77 -26.86 14.49 -10.79
CA TYR A 77 -26.72 13.45 -9.78
C TYR A 77 -25.61 12.47 -10.15
N GLY A 78 -25.65 11.91 -11.37
CA GLY A 78 -24.66 10.96 -11.85
C GLY A 78 -23.27 11.59 -12.00
N LEU A 79 -23.21 12.83 -12.51
CA LEU A 79 -21.95 13.56 -12.64
C LEU A 79 -21.27 13.79 -11.28
N LEU A 80 -22.01 14.28 -10.28
CA LEU A 80 -21.48 14.53 -8.94
C LEU A 80 -20.98 13.25 -8.26
N SER A 81 -21.64 12.13 -8.49
CA SER A 81 -21.22 10.84 -7.95
C SER A 81 -19.96 10.30 -8.64
N TYR A 82 -19.87 10.35 -9.98
CA TYR A 82 -18.86 9.57 -10.69
C TYR A 82 -17.64 10.35 -11.21
N ILE A 83 -17.65 11.68 -11.19
CA ILE A 83 -16.47 12.52 -11.53
C ILE A 83 -15.26 12.28 -10.59
N TRP A 84 -15.51 11.65 -9.45
CA TRP A 84 -14.47 11.31 -8.46
C TRP A 84 -13.91 9.90 -8.65
N ALA A 85 -14.51 9.08 -9.51
CA ALA A 85 -14.05 7.72 -9.79
C ALA A 85 -12.67 7.74 -10.45
N ALA A 86 -12.45 8.67 -11.38
CA ALA A 86 -11.17 8.84 -12.06
C ALA A 86 -10.00 9.10 -11.11
N PRO A 87 -10.00 10.18 -10.31
CA PRO A 87 -8.90 10.43 -9.39
C PRO A 87 -8.77 9.32 -8.33
N ALA A 88 -9.87 8.75 -7.83
CA ALA A 88 -9.81 7.61 -6.89
C ALA A 88 -9.08 6.40 -7.51
N SER A 89 -9.43 6.02 -8.75
CA SER A 89 -8.82 4.91 -9.47
C SER A 89 -7.32 5.14 -9.72
N VAL A 90 -6.93 6.35 -10.16
CA VAL A 90 -5.54 6.68 -10.42
C VAL A 90 -4.68 6.57 -9.15
N PHE A 91 -5.13 7.11 -8.01
CA PHE A 91 -4.40 6.96 -6.75
C PHE A 91 -4.42 5.51 -6.24
N GLY A 92 -5.51 4.76 -6.48
CA GLY A 92 -5.57 3.33 -6.20
C GLY A 92 -4.56 2.52 -7.01
N MET A 93 -4.40 2.85 -8.29
CA MET A 93 -3.41 2.24 -9.16
C MET A 93 -1.99 2.60 -8.73
N GLU A 94 -1.77 3.86 -8.32
CA GLU A 94 -0.48 4.31 -7.80
C GLU A 94 -0.09 3.56 -6.51
N LEU A 95 -1.04 3.41 -5.57
CA LEU A 95 -0.85 2.69 -4.32
C LEU A 95 -0.52 1.21 -4.58
N GLY A 96 -1.33 0.54 -5.41
CA GLY A 96 -1.15 -0.86 -5.77
C GLY A 96 0.19 -1.15 -6.43
N SER A 97 0.50 -0.37 -7.45
CA SER A 97 1.71 -0.58 -8.25
C SER A 97 2.98 -0.24 -7.48
N GLU A 98 2.98 0.77 -6.61
CA GLU A 98 4.12 1.07 -5.72
C GLU A 98 4.38 -0.08 -4.74
N LEU A 99 3.33 -0.72 -4.22
CA LEU A 99 3.46 -1.79 -3.21
C LEU A 99 3.79 -3.17 -3.81
N LEU A 100 3.30 -3.46 -5.02
CA LEU A 100 3.28 -4.83 -5.56
C LEU A 100 4.17 -5.03 -6.78
N VAL A 101 4.24 -4.06 -7.69
CA VAL A 101 4.92 -4.17 -8.99
C VAL A 101 5.64 -2.86 -9.34
N PRO A 102 6.59 -2.40 -8.49
CA PRO A 102 7.19 -1.07 -8.61
C PRO A 102 7.90 -0.85 -9.95
N GLU A 103 8.44 -1.90 -10.56
CA GLU A 103 9.09 -1.87 -11.87
C GLU A 103 8.14 -1.50 -13.02
N LYS A 104 6.83 -1.79 -12.89
CA LYS A 104 5.80 -1.43 -13.89
C LYS A 104 4.93 -0.26 -13.47
N LYS A 105 5.22 0.39 -12.33
CA LYS A 105 4.41 1.48 -11.76
C LYS A 105 4.02 2.53 -12.78
N LYS A 106 5.01 3.11 -13.48
CA LYS A 106 4.76 4.22 -14.42
C LYS A 106 3.80 3.82 -15.52
N VAL A 107 3.95 2.61 -16.07
CA VAL A 107 3.10 2.10 -17.15
C VAL A 107 1.67 1.92 -16.64
N LEU A 108 1.49 1.26 -15.50
CA LEU A 108 0.16 1.01 -14.93
C LEU A 108 -0.59 2.31 -14.61
N VAL A 109 0.10 3.28 -14.00
CA VAL A 109 -0.50 4.59 -13.65
C VAL A 109 -0.82 5.41 -14.90
N ILE A 110 0.05 5.44 -15.92
CA ILE A 110 -0.23 6.15 -17.17
C ILE A 110 -1.40 5.52 -17.93
N CYS A 111 -1.45 4.18 -18.01
CA CYS A 111 -2.56 3.48 -18.63
C CYS A 111 -3.89 3.76 -17.91
N SER A 112 -3.90 3.70 -16.57
CA SER A 112 -5.07 4.05 -15.78
C SER A 112 -5.47 5.52 -15.98
N LEU A 113 -4.51 6.45 -16.00
CA LEU A 113 -4.79 7.87 -16.25
C LEU A 113 -5.46 8.11 -17.62
N ILE A 114 -4.94 7.50 -18.69
CA ILE A 114 -5.54 7.62 -20.03
C ILE A 114 -6.97 7.07 -20.04
N LEU A 115 -7.17 5.87 -19.46
CA LEU A 115 -8.48 5.24 -19.36
C LEU A 115 -9.49 6.13 -18.62
N ASN A 116 -9.05 6.73 -17.51
CA ASN A 116 -9.88 7.59 -16.68
C ASN A 116 -10.15 8.97 -17.31
N ILE A 117 -9.24 9.51 -18.14
CA ILE A 117 -9.55 10.70 -18.96
C ILE A 117 -10.68 10.39 -19.95
N ILE A 118 -10.66 9.22 -20.59
CA ILE A 118 -11.73 8.80 -21.51
C ILE A 118 -13.05 8.65 -20.75
N LEU A 119 -13.03 8.07 -19.55
CA LEU A 119 -14.20 7.99 -18.67
C LEU A 119 -14.81 9.37 -18.40
N GLU A 120 -13.98 10.33 -17.98
CA GLU A 120 -14.43 11.69 -17.67
C GLU A 120 -15.05 12.40 -18.87
N ILE A 121 -14.49 12.20 -20.07
CA ILE A 121 -15.09 12.73 -21.31
C ILE A 121 -16.53 12.18 -21.49
N PHE A 122 -16.74 10.87 -21.30
CA PHE A 122 -18.09 10.30 -21.39
C PHE A 122 -19.01 10.80 -20.28
N LEU A 123 -18.52 10.91 -19.04
CA LEU A 123 -19.31 11.38 -17.91
C LEU A 123 -19.73 12.84 -18.06
N ILE A 124 -18.85 13.72 -18.55
CA ILE A 124 -19.11 15.15 -18.71
C ILE A 124 -20.00 15.45 -19.93
N PHE A 125 -19.69 14.85 -21.09
CA PHE A 125 -20.36 15.19 -22.33
C PHE A 125 -21.57 14.29 -22.64
N ASN A 126 -21.70 13.14 -21.98
CA ASN A 126 -22.72 12.14 -22.32
C ASN A 126 -23.38 11.49 -21.10
N THR A 127 -23.52 12.22 -19.99
CA THR A 127 -24.03 11.71 -18.71
C THR A 127 -25.38 11.00 -18.84
N GLN A 128 -26.33 11.59 -19.56
CA GLN A 128 -27.69 11.03 -19.74
C GLN A 128 -27.70 9.66 -20.44
N ASN A 129 -26.72 9.39 -21.30
CA ASN A 129 -26.59 8.07 -21.94
C ASN A 129 -25.74 7.09 -21.14
N CYS A 130 -25.11 7.52 -20.05
CA CYS A 130 -24.35 6.66 -19.14
C CYS A 130 -25.24 6.03 -18.05
N PHE A 131 -26.31 6.70 -17.65
CA PHE A 131 -27.15 6.30 -16.51
C PHE A 131 -28.62 6.09 -16.86
N TYR A 132 -29.29 5.22 -16.11
CA TYR A 132 -30.74 5.24 -15.92
C TYR A 132 -31.04 6.09 -14.69
N PHE A 133 -31.74 7.20 -14.92
CA PHE A 133 -32.25 8.03 -13.84
C PHE A 133 -33.70 7.69 -13.57
N VAL A 134 -34.02 7.28 -12.35
CA VAL A 134 -35.41 7.03 -11.91
C VAL A 134 -35.73 7.98 -10.77
N GLU A 135 -36.61 8.93 -11.04
CA GLU A 135 -37.14 9.84 -10.04
C GLU A 135 -38.19 9.13 -9.16
N PRO A 136 -38.31 9.50 -7.88
CA PRO A 136 -39.36 8.95 -7.02
C PRO A 136 -40.75 9.37 -7.52
N SER A 137 -41.74 8.49 -7.33
CA SER A 137 -43.15 8.77 -7.71
C SER A 137 -43.70 10.04 -7.09
N SER A 138 -43.30 10.34 -5.84
CA SER A 138 -43.61 11.59 -5.16
C SER A 138 -42.31 12.39 -4.94
N PRO A 139 -42.24 13.67 -5.37
CA PRO A 139 -41.07 14.50 -5.13
C PRO A 139 -40.70 14.57 -3.64
N GLY A 140 -39.41 14.37 -3.34
CA GLY A 140 -38.87 14.41 -1.98
C GLY A 140 -39.22 13.21 -1.11
N GLU A 141 -39.80 12.14 -1.67
CA GLU A 141 -40.07 10.89 -0.95
C GLU A 141 -38.81 10.02 -0.79
N ASN A 142 -38.00 9.90 -1.84
CA ASN A 142 -36.75 9.14 -1.87
C ASN A 142 -35.67 9.90 -2.65
N LEU A 143 -34.44 9.38 -2.61
CA LEU A 143 -33.35 9.88 -3.47
C LEU A 143 -33.56 9.43 -4.91
N ILE A 144 -33.00 10.18 -5.85
CA ILE A 144 -32.90 9.78 -7.25
C ILE A 144 -32.07 8.49 -7.35
N ASP A 145 -32.55 7.54 -8.16
CA ASP A 145 -31.79 6.36 -8.58
C ASP A 145 -30.90 6.70 -9.77
N ALA A 146 -29.63 6.32 -9.74
CA ALA A 146 -28.69 6.52 -10.83
C ALA A 146 -27.83 5.28 -11.06
N ARG A 147 -28.42 4.29 -11.74
CA ARG A 147 -27.71 3.06 -12.14
C ARG A 147 -27.03 3.23 -13.47
N PHE A 148 -25.88 2.58 -13.64
CA PHE A 148 -25.22 2.57 -14.94
C PHE A 148 -26.04 1.79 -15.98
N LYS A 149 -26.05 2.31 -17.21
CA LYS A 149 -26.41 1.54 -18.39
C LYS A 149 -25.27 0.58 -18.69
N ILE A 150 -25.48 -0.73 -18.57
CA ILE A 150 -24.46 -1.78 -18.76
C ILE A 150 -23.76 -1.67 -20.13
N ASN A 151 -24.49 -1.24 -21.16
CA ASN A 151 -23.94 -1.10 -22.52
C ASN A 151 -23.28 0.26 -22.76
N SER A 152 -23.23 1.15 -21.77
CA SER A 152 -22.58 2.45 -21.93
C SER A 152 -21.05 2.32 -21.91
N PRO A 153 -20.32 3.13 -22.70
CA PRO A 153 -18.85 3.15 -22.65
C PRO A 153 -18.31 3.44 -21.25
N ALA A 154 -18.96 4.35 -20.49
CA ALA A 154 -18.55 4.69 -19.13
C ALA A 154 -18.63 3.48 -18.18
N PHE A 155 -19.69 2.66 -18.27
CA PHE A 155 -19.80 1.45 -17.48
C PHE A 155 -18.68 0.46 -17.78
N ILE A 156 -18.40 0.21 -19.07
CA ILE A 156 -17.34 -0.72 -19.48
C ILE A 156 -15.98 -0.27 -18.94
N ILE A 157 -15.69 1.03 -19.04
CA ILE A 157 -14.44 1.61 -18.54
C ILE A 157 -14.33 1.45 -17.02
N ILE A 158 -15.36 1.85 -16.25
CA ILE A 158 -15.37 1.69 -14.79
C ILE A 158 -15.26 0.21 -14.39
N ALA A 159 -15.91 -0.70 -15.10
CA ALA A 159 -15.79 -2.13 -14.84
C ALA A 159 -14.34 -2.62 -15.03
N ILE A 160 -13.65 -2.16 -16.08
CA ILE A 160 -12.23 -2.45 -16.29
C ILE A 160 -11.38 -1.88 -15.16
N ASP A 161 -11.58 -0.62 -14.77
CA ASP A 161 -10.86 0.01 -13.66
C ASP A 161 -11.07 -0.75 -12.33
N LEU A 162 -12.32 -1.10 -12.01
CA LEU A 162 -12.65 -1.88 -10.81
C LEU A 162 -12.01 -3.27 -10.83
N LEU A 163 -11.98 -3.94 -11.98
CA LEU A 163 -11.28 -5.23 -12.13
C LEU A 163 -9.77 -5.07 -11.93
N LEU A 164 -9.16 -4.02 -12.49
CA LEU A 164 -7.74 -3.75 -12.30
C LEU A 164 -7.41 -3.48 -10.83
N VAL A 165 -8.22 -2.66 -10.13
CA VAL A 165 -8.09 -2.42 -8.69
C VAL A 165 -8.31 -3.71 -7.88
N PHE A 166 -9.31 -4.52 -8.25
CA PHE A 166 -9.59 -5.79 -7.60
C PHE A 166 -8.42 -6.77 -7.69
N PHE A 167 -7.88 -6.98 -8.89
CA PHE A 167 -6.79 -7.92 -9.10
C PHE A 167 -5.46 -7.41 -8.56
N LEU A 168 -5.11 -6.15 -8.83
CA LEU A 168 -3.85 -5.60 -8.37
C LEU A 168 -3.90 -5.39 -6.85
N ASN A 169 -4.83 -4.58 -6.34
CA ASN A 169 -4.80 -4.16 -4.94
C ASN A 169 -5.41 -5.20 -4.01
N GLY A 170 -6.53 -5.82 -4.41
CA GLY A 170 -7.20 -6.86 -3.65
C GLY A 170 -6.40 -8.17 -3.65
N ILE A 171 -6.41 -8.88 -4.79
CA ILE A 171 -5.79 -10.21 -4.91
C ILE A 171 -4.26 -10.13 -4.77
N GLY A 172 -3.61 -9.18 -5.45
CA GLY A 172 -2.16 -8.98 -5.32
C GLY A 172 -1.74 -8.64 -3.89
N GLY A 173 -2.54 -7.84 -3.18
CA GLY A 173 -2.38 -7.57 -1.75
C GLY A 173 -2.45 -8.83 -0.89
N LEU A 174 -3.44 -9.70 -1.11
CA LEU A 174 -3.56 -10.99 -0.41
C LEU A 174 -2.37 -11.93 -0.69
N MET A 175 -1.93 -12.02 -1.95
CA MET A 175 -0.77 -12.82 -2.33
C MET A 175 0.50 -12.33 -1.62
N LYS A 176 0.68 -11.00 -1.54
CA LYS A 176 1.80 -10.39 -0.84
C LYS A 176 1.72 -10.61 0.67
N ALA A 177 0.51 -10.53 1.25
CA ALA A 177 0.29 -10.87 2.65
C ALA A 177 0.67 -12.33 2.95
N TYR A 178 0.25 -13.27 2.11
CA TYR A 178 0.55 -14.70 2.27
C TYR A 178 2.06 -14.99 2.28
N ARG A 179 2.83 -14.27 1.45
CA ARG A 179 4.30 -14.39 1.37
C ARG A 179 5.06 -13.63 2.46
N SER A 180 4.38 -12.78 3.23
CA SER A 180 4.97 -11.94 4.25
C SER A 180 4.73 -12.52 5.64
N THR A 181 5.49 -12.06 6.64
CA THR A 181 5.32 -12.47 8.05
C THR A 181 5.16 -11.25 8.96
N GLY A 182 4.70 -11.49 10.19
CA GLY A 182 4.58 -10.46 11.23
C GLY A 182 3.67 -9.28 10.85
N ILE A 183 4.12 -8.07 11.20
CA ILE A 183 3.37 -6.81 11.01
C ILE A 183 3.10 -6.52 9.53
N ILE A 184 4.04 -6.87 8.64
CA ILE A 184 3.91 -6.64 7.20
C ILE A 184 2.73 -7.44 6.63
N ARG A 185 2.58 -8.72 7.05
CA ARG A 185 1.44 -9.56 6.64
C ARG A 185 0.11 -8.95 7.04
N GLN A 186 -0.02 -8.50 8.29
CA GLN A 186 -1.25 -7.87 8.79
C GLN A 186 -1.62 -6.64 7.98
N ARG A 187 -0.65 -5.77 7.66
CA ARG A 187 -0.90 -4.57 6.84
C ARG A 187 -1.41 -4.89 5.45
N PHE A 188 -0.78 -5.83 4.74
CA PHE A 188 -1.25 -6.23 3.42
C PHE A 188 -2.64 -6.86 3.47
N ILE A 189 -3.00 -7.58 4.55
CA ILE A 189 -4.38 -8.08 4.75
C ILE A 189 -5.37 -6.91 4.84
N TYR A 190 -5.07 -5.88 5.64
CA TYR A 190 -5.97 -4.73 5.77
C TYR A 190 -6.11 -3.93 4.48
N ILE A 191 -5.02 -3.72 3.73
CA ILE A 191 -5.06 -3.07 2.41
C ILE A 191 -5.93 -3.90 1.47
N ALA A 192 -5.68 -5.20 1.36
CA ALA A 192 -6.43 -6.07 0.46
C ALA A 192 -7.92 -6.13 0.83
N LEU A 193 -8.24 -6.29 2.12
CA LEU A 193 -9.62 -6.35 2.60
C LEU A 193 -10.38 -5.05 2.31
N SER A 194 -9.75 -3.89 2.56
CA SER A 194 -10.32 -2.59 2.21
C SER A 194 -10.71 -2.52 0.72
N GLN A 195 -9.82 -2.97 -0.17
CA GLN A 195 -10.00 -2.87 -1.61
C GLN A 195 -11.03 -3.87 -2.13
N LEU A 196 -11.06 -5.09 -1.60
CA LEU A 196 -12.06 -6.10 -1.95
C LEU A 196 -13.47 -5.67 -1.54
N ILE A 197 -13.62 -5.15 -0.31
CA ILE A 197 -14.91 -4.63 0.17
C ILE A 197 -15.31 -3.40 -0.65
N PHE A 198 -14.37 -2.48 -0.92
CA PHE A 198 -14.63 -1.30 -1.74
C PHE A 198 -15.18 -1.66 -3.12
N VAL A 199 -14.51 -2.56 -3.85
CA VAL A 199 -14.96 -2.98 -5.19
C VAL A 199 -16.32 -3.66 -5.11
N PHE A 200 -16.52 -4.57 -4.14
CA PHE A 200 -17.79 -5.26 -3.97
C PHE A 200 -18.94 -4.29 -3.71
N VAL A 201 -18.78 -3.37 -2.76
CA VAL A 201 -19.79 -2.36 -2.46
C VAL A 201 -19.99 -1.41 -3.64
N GLY A 202 -18.92 -0.96 -4.30
CA GLY A 202 -19.02 -0.09 -5.47
C GLY A 202 -19.83 -0.72 -6.60
N VAL A 203 -19.62 -2.01 -6.89
CA VAL A 203 -20.43 -2.76 -7.87
C VAL A 203 -21.88 -2.87 -7.41
N MET A 204 -22.13 -3.16 -6.13
CA MET A 204 -23.49 -3.21 -5.59
C MET A 204 -24.20 -1.85 -5.69
N ASP A 205 -23.57 -0.75 -5.29
CA ASP A 205 -24.15 0.60 -5.32
C ASP A 205 -24.43 1.03 -6.78
N ALA A 206 -23.54 0.68 -7.71
CA ALA A 206 -23.67 1.04 -9.14
C ALA A 206 -24.76 0.27 -9.91
N LEU A 207 -25.11 -0.94 -9.46
CA LEU A 207 -26.02 -1.85 -10.18
C LEU A 207 -27.35 -2.12 -9.47
N SER A 208 -27.41 -1.97 -8.15
CA SER A 208 -28.58 -2.34 -7.35
C SER A 208 -29.63 -1.24 -7.30
N ASP A 209 -30.89 -1.61 -7.19
CA ASP A 209 -31.98 -0.66 -6.95
C ASP A 209 -31.86 0.01 -5.56
N PRO A 210 -32.29 1.27 -5.39
CA PRO A 210 -32.20 2.01 -4.12
C PRO A 210 -32.98 1.39 -2.96
N GLN A 211 -33.95 0.53 -3.26
CA GLN A 211 -34.79 -0.16 -2.29
C GLN A 211 -34.09 -1.35 -1.61
N SER A 212 -32.90 -1.72 -2.09
CA SER A 212 -32.11 -2.83 -1.54
C SER A 212 -31.42 -2.47 -0.21
N LEU A 213 -30.70 -3.44 0.37
CA LEU A 213 -29.84 -3.30 1.56
C LEU A 213 -28.61 -2.38 1.33
N LEU A 214 -28.75 -1.36 0.48
CA LEU A 214 -27.71 -0.48 -0.01
C LEU A 214 -27.11 0.38 1.11
N PHE A 215 -27.92 0.77 2.09
CA PHE A 215 -27.44 1.42 3.32
C PHE A 215 -26.45 0.54 4.12
N LEU A 216 -26.63 -0.80 4.14
CA LEU A 216 -25.69 -1.71 4.80
C LEU A 216 -24.36 -1.77 4.04
N ALA A 217 -24.42 -1.81 2.70
CA ALA A 217 -23.23 -1.76 1.87
C ALA A 217 -22.45 -0.46 2.11
N ARG A 218 -23.15 0.68 2.22
CA ARG A 218 -22.57 1.98 2.57
C ARG A 218 -21.94 2.02 3.97
N LEU A 219 -22.51 1.33 4.96
CA LEU A 219 -21.86 1.20 6.27
C LEU A 219 -20.52 0.43 6.17
N LEU A 220 -20.42 -0.58 5.32
CA LEU A 220 -19.16 -1.31 5.06
C LEU A 220 -18.07 -0.41 4.45
N MET A 221 -18.45 0.61 3.67
CA MET A 221 -17.50 1.57 3.10
C MET A 221 -16.77 2.40 4.15
N ILE A 222 -17.43 2.75 5.24
CA ILE A 222 -16.80 3.50 6.34
C ILE A 222 -15.64 2.67 6.91
N PHE A 223 -15.84 1.36 7.09
CA PHE A 223 -14.78 0.44 7.55
C PHE A 223 -13.63 0.32 6.55
N CYS A 224 -13.87 0.50 5.24
CA CYS A 224 -12.82 0.46 4.22
C CYS A 224 -11.76 1.55 4.45
N VAL A 225 -12.18 2.76 4.83
CA VAL A 225 -11.27 3.88 5.13
C VAL A 225 -10.40 3.54 6.35
N PHE A 226 -10.98 2.94 7.39
CA PHE A 226 -10.24 2.51 8.57
C PHE A 226 -9.22 1.39 8.26
N PHE A 227 -9.62 0.37 7.50
CA PHE A 227 -8.71 -0.69 7.07
C PHE A 227 -7.57 -0.16 6.19
N LEU A 228 -7.87 0.75 5.27
CA LEU A 228 -6.84 1.39 4.46
C LEU A 228 -5.85 2.16 5.34
N TYR A 229 -6.34 2.96 6.30
CA TYR A 229 -5.50 3.69 7.23
C TYR A 229 -4.58 2.77 8.02
N ILE A 230 -5.11 1.70 8.64
CA ILE A 230 -4.32 0.73 9.40
C ILE A 230 -3.29 0.03 8.50
N GLY A 231 -3.70 -0.33 7.27
CA GLY A 231 -2.85 -1.00 6.31
C GLY A 231 -1.66 -0.16 5.82
N VAL A 232 -1.88 1.13 5.60
CA VAL A 232 -0.87 2.04 5.03
C VAL A 232 -0.07 2.78 6.11
N ARG A 233 -0.57 2.86 7.35
CA ARG A 233 0.13 3.52 8.45
C ARG A 233 1.48 2.86 8.71
N GLU A 234 2.54 3.64 8.56
CA GLU A 234 3.85 3.29 9.04
C GLU A 234 3.82 3.28 10.57
N VAL A 235 4.12 2.13 11.18
CA VAL A 235 4.64 2.11 12.55
C VAL A 235 5.95 2.86 12.43
N SER A 236 5.94 4.12 12.89
CA SER A 236 7.20 4.74 13.29
C SER A 236 7.83 3.72 14.21
N GLU A 237 8.95 3.13 13.79
CA GLU A 237 9.92 2.65 14.76
C GLU A 237 10.04 3.84 15.70
N ASP A 238 9.51 3.70 16.92
CA ASP A 238 9.66 4.73 17.93
C ASP A 238 11.15 5.01 17.89
N LYS A 239 11.51 6.18 17.35
CA LYS A 239 12.91 6.62 17.35
C LYS A 239 13.19 6.58 18.82
N GLU A 240 13.89 5.53 19.26
CA GLU A 240 14.16 5.24 20.65
C GLU A 240 14.65 6.57 21.16
N LYS A 241 13.80 7.29 21.93
CA LYS A 241 14.12 8.65 22.32
C LYS A 241 15.51 8.48 22.92
N PRO A 242 16.54 9.17 22.37
CA PRO A 242 17.92 8.89 22.77
C PRO A 242 17.87 8.83 24.28
N LYS A 243 18.12 7.65 24.86
CA LYS A 243 17.93 7.42 26.29
C LYS A 243 18.62 8.60 26.91
N LYS A 244 17.85 9.50 27.54
CA LYS A 244 18.42 10.67 28.22
C LYS A 244 19.55 10.05 29.01
N GLU A 245 20.79 10.36 28.66
CA GLU A 245 21.93 9.83 29.39
C GLU A 245 21.60 10.18 30.82
N VAL A 246 21.31 9.15 31.61
CA VAL A 246 21.14 9.32 33.04
C VAL A 246 22.54 9.73 33.44
N ARG A 247 22.73 11.05 33.54
CA ARG A 247 23.93 11.65 34.08
C ARG A 247 23.93 11.15 35.51
N VAL A 248 24.56 9.99 35.71
CA VAL A 248 24.88 9.50 37.04
C VAL A 248 25.82 10.57 37.56
N GLU A 249 25.31 11.45 38.41
CA GLU A 249 26.13 12.29 39.28
C GLU A 249 26.96 11.34 40.15
N GLY A 250 28.08 10.90 39.60
CA GLY A 250 29.04 10.06 40.26
C GLY A 250 29.81 10.89 41.26
N SER A 251 29.35 10.91 42.51
CA SER A 251 30.15 11.30 43.67
C SER A 251 31.08 10.19 44.17
N LEU A 252 31.26 9.07 43.45
CA LEU A 252 31.79 7.86 44.09
C LEU A 252 32.85 7.02 43.37
N PHE A 253 33.57 7.56 42.38
CA PHE A 253 34.81 6.90 41.90
C PHE A 253 35.95 7.89 41.68
N ARG A 254 36.55 8.32 42.79
CA ARG A 254 37.97 8.72 42.81
C ARG A 254 38.79 7.43 42.87
N PHE A 255 39.31 6.92 41.76
CA PHE A 255 40.55 6.13 41.71
C PHE A 255 40.83 5.76 40.25
N THR A 256 41.53 6.63 39.53
CA THR A 256 42.80 6.34 38.84
C THR A 256 43.16 7.51 37.94
N LYS A 257 44.26 8.12 38.32
CA LYS A 257 44.91 9.27 37.74
C LYS A 257 45.91 8.74 36.70
N ALA A 258 45.94 9.38 35.52
CA ALA A 258 47.03 9.45 34.53
C ALA A 258 46.78 8.76 33.17
N MET A 259 46.03 9.45 32.30
CA MET A 259 46.43 9.61 30.90
C MET A 259 45.93 10.99 30.43
N LYS A 260 46.83 11.97 30.47
CA LYS A 260 46.63 13.31 29.91
C LYS A 260 46.99 13.25 28.43
N GLY A 261 45.98 13.20 27.59
CA GLY A 261 46.01 13.57 26.18
C GLY A 261 44.61 14.08 25.89
N ASP A 262 44.48 15.39 25.65
CA ASP A 262 43.20 16.05 25.43
C ASP A 262 42.57 15.55 24.12
N LEU A 263 41.72 14.53 24.22
CA LEU A 263 40.78 14.15 23.18
C LEU A 263 39.51 14.97 23.43
N THR A 264 39.33 16.04 22.67
CA THR A 264 38.10 16.82 22.64
C THR A 264 36.95 15.96 22.11
N GLU A 265 35.82 15.96 22.81
CA GLU A 265 34.61 15.17 22.47
C GLU A 265 34.02 15.50 21.06
N GLU A 266 34.53 16.53 20.38
CA GLU A 266 34.14 16.94 19.03
C GLU A 266 34.65 16.01 17.90
N GLU A 267 35.57 15.08 18.17
CA GLU A 267 36.17 14.23 17.11
C GLU A 267 35.67 12.78 17.06
N VAL A 268 34.76 12.37 17.96
CA VAL A 268 34.21 11.01 17.92
C VAL A 268 33.00 10.94 16.97
N SER A 269 33.29 10.95 15.66
CA SER A 269 32.28 10.65 14.65
C SER A 269 31.92 9.16 14.68
N ILE A 270 30.75 8.81 15.24
CA ILE A 270 30.24 7.44 15.17
C ILE A 270 29.73 7.18 13.74
N SER A 271 30.63 6.72 12.89
CA SER A 271 30.30 6.16 11.58
C SER A 271 29.45 4.90 11.78
N LYS A 272 28.14 5.00 11.53
CA LYS A 272 27.23 3.85 11.48
C LYS A 272 27.35 3.16 10.12
N GLU A 273 28.48 2.54 9.87
CA GLU A 273 28.61 1.65 8.71
C GLU A 273 27.75 0.40 8.88
N LYS A 274 26.98 0.07 7.83
CA LYS A 274 26.20 -1.17 7.79
C LYS A 274 27.15 -2.34 7.68
N GLN A 275 27.25 -3.14 8.74
CA GLN A 275 28.04 -4.37 8.75
C GLN A 275 27.28 -5.48 7.99
N ILE A 276 27.92 -6.05 6.96
CA ILE A 276 27.38 -7.12 6.13
C ILE A 276 28.17 -8.40 6.38
N CYS A 277 27.49 -9.52 6.60
CA CYS A 277 28.13 -10.82 6.75
C CYS A 277 28.76 -11.26 5.43
N ILE A 278 30.06 -11.62 5.44
CA ILE A 278 30.78 -12.00 4.22
C ILE A 278 30.20 -13.25 3.53
N VAL A 279 29.61 -14.17 4.29
CA VAL A 279 29.10 -15.46 3.84
C VAL A 279 27.70 -15.33 3.24
N CYS A 280 26.70 -14.91 4.02
CA CYS A 280 25.30 -14.85 3.56
C CYS A 280 24.91 -13.50 2.93
N LYS A 281 25.81 -12.51 2.93
CA LYS A 281 25.56 -11.12 2.48
C LYS A 281 24.41 -10.41 3.20
N GLY A 282 23.96 -10.93 4.35
CA GLY A 282 22.93 -10.32 5.18
C GLY A 282 23.47 -9.22 6.12
N ILE A 283 22.60 -8.27 6.50
CA ILE A 283 22.92 -7.21 7.46
C ILE A 283 23.03 -7.81 8.87
N VAL A 284 24.09 -7.46 9.62
CA VAL A 284 24.33 -7.97 10.98
C VAL A 284 23.86 -6.93 12.01
N LEU A 285 22.80 -7.23 12.76
CA LEU A 285 22.07 -6.21 13.56
C LEU A 285 22.26 -6.29 15.09
N LYS A 286 22.72 -7.42 15.67
CA LYS A 286 22.80 -7.56 17.14
C LYS A 286 23.99 -8.40 17.61
N PHE A 287 24.04 -9.65 17.17
CA PHE A 287 25.11 -10.56 17.52
C PHE A 287 25.92 -10.87 16.28
N ASN A 288 27.17 -10.42 16.28
CA ASN A 288 28.14 -10.63 15.21
C ASN A 288 29.37 -11.32 15.79
N TYR A 289 30.11 -11.99 14.92
CA TYR A 289 31.47 -12.40 15.19
C TYR A 289 32.37 -11.56 14.29
N ILE A 290 33.41 -10.99 14.89
CA ILE A 290 34.43 -10.21 14.18
C ILE A 290 35.70 -11.05 14.25
N CYS A 291 36.22 -11.44 13.09
CA CYS A 291 37.47 -12.19 13.06
C CYS A 291 38.59 -11.36 13.71
N PRO A 292 39.32 -11.90 14.72
CA PRO A 292 40.32 -11.14 15.45
C PRO A 292 41.49 -10.70 14.57
N GLU A 293 41.84 -11.50 13.55
CA GLU A 293 42.96 -11.25 12.65
C GLU A 293 42.64 -10.20 11.57
N CYS A 294 41.52 -10.34 10.85
CA CYS A 294 41.22 -9.51 9.68
C CYS A 294 40.02 -8.57 9.83
N ARG A 295 39.37 -8.54 11.01
CA ARG A 295 38.18 -7.71 11.32
C ARG A 295 36.99 -7.92 10.38
N THR A 296 36.93 -9.04 9.67
CA THR A 296 35.78 -9.37 8.80
C THR A 296 34.56 -9.75 9.64
N PHE A 297 33.37 -9.29 9.22
CA PHE A 297 32.10 -9.52 9.91
C PHE A 297 31.39 -10.79 9.45
N TYR A 298 30.89 -11.55 10.42
CA TYR A 298 30.06 -12.73 10.23
C TYR A 298 28.81 -12.64 11.10
N CYS A 299 27.68 -13.15 10.60
CA CYS A 299 26.54 -13.44 11.47
C CYS A 299 26.80 -14.74 12.24
N ILE A 300 26.25 -14.87 13.45
CA ILE A 300 26.45 -16.05 14.30
C ILE A 300 26.14 -17.36 13.57
N LYS A 301 25.02 -17.41 12.84
CA LYS A 301 24.62 -18.62 12.09
C LYS A 301 25.67 -19.07 11.09
N CYS A 302 26.34 -18.12 10.42
CA CYS A 302 27.40 -18.44 9.47
C CYS A 302 28.69 -18.86 10.17
N VAL A 303 29.03 -18.25 11.31
CA VAL A 303 30.17 -18.71 12.13
C VAL A 303 29.93 -20.12 12.65
N ASP A 304 28.78 -20.41 13.25
CA ASP A 304 28.47 -21.74 13.77
C ASP A 304 28.54 -22.82 12.66
N ALA A 305 28.04 -22.50 11.46
CA ALA A 305 28.14 -23.40 10.31
C ALA A 305 29.60 -23.62 9.89
N LEU A 306 30.38 -22.53 9.73
CA LEU A 306 31.78 -22.62 9.32
C LEU A 306 32.67 -23.28 10.36
N THR A 307 32.48 -23.00 11.66
CA THR A 307 33.20 -23.64 12.77
C THR A 307 33.04 -25.16 12.77
N ASN A 308 31.89 -25.67 12.32
CA ASN A 308 31.65 -27.11 12.24
C ASN A 308 32.12 -27.76 10.92
N GLN A 309 32.25 -26.99 9.84
CA GLN A 309 32.71 -27.50 8.54
C GLN A 309 34.22 -27.39 8.38
N GLU A 310 34.74 -26.16 8.44
CA GLU A 310 36.12 -25.80 8.07
C GLU A 310 36.92 -25.22 9.24
N ASN A 311 36.22 -24.64 10.23
CA ASN A 311 36.79 -23.86 11.33
C ASN A 311 37.81 -22.81 10.86
N ALA A 312 37.51 -22.06 9.80
CA ALA A 312 38.41 -21.07 9.23
C ALA A 312 37.67 -19.83 8.75
N CYS A 313 38.24 -18.64 9.02
CA CYS A 313 37.82 -17.40 8.39
C CYS A 313 38.06 -17.46 6.87
N TRP A 314 37.03 -17.17 6.06
CA TRP A 314 37.15 -17.19 4.59
C TRP A 314 38.06 -16.10 4.01
N VAL A 315 38.46 -15.10 4.80
CA VAL A 315 39.33 -14.00 4.35
C VAL A 315 40.80 -14.24 4.71
N CYS A 316 41.09 -14.68 5.93
CA CYS A 316 42.46 -14.83 6.42
C CYS A 316 42.81 -16.24 6.93
N SER A 317 41.88 -17.19 6.83
CA SER A 317 42.02 -18.59 7.27
C SER A 317 42.30 -18.81 8.76
N ALA A 318 42.22 -17.77 9.60
CA ALA A 318 42.33 -17.89 11.05
C ALA A 318 41.18 -18.73 11.64
N PRO A 319 41.42 -19.57 12.66
CA PRO A 319 40.38 -20.38 13.28
C PRO A 319 39.31 -19.53 13.95
N PHE A 320 38.05 -19.97 13.85
CA PHE A 320 36.98 -19.37 14.64
C PHE A 320 37.02 -19.84 16.10
N ASP A 321 37.41 -21.10 16.29
CA ASP A 321 37.56 -21.78 17.57
C ASP A 321 38.95 -22.45 17.63
N GLU A 322 39.86 -21.91 18.44
CA GLU A 322 41.23 -22.42 18.58
C GLU A 322 41.29 -23.86 19.12
N SER A 323 40.21 -24.36 19.74
CA SER A 323 40.14 -25.72 20.26
C SER A 323 39.86 -26.78 19.19
N LYS A 324 39.47 -26.37 17.97
CA LYS A 324 39.11 -27.26 16.86
C LYS A 324 40.16 -27.22 15.74
N PRO A 325 40.44 -28.34 15.06
CA PRO A 325 41.36 -28.34 13.93
C PRO A 325 40.81 -27.52 12.76
N VAL A 326 41.69 -26.78 12.09
CA VAL A 326 41.37 -26.04 10.86
C VAL A 326 41.45 -27.00 9.67
N LYS A 327 40.39 -27.07 8.87
CA LYS A 327 40.41 -27.77 7.58
C LYS A 327 40.52 -26.72 6.48
N PRO A 328 41.72 -26.48 5.92
CA PRO A 328 41.89 -25.49 4.87
C PRO A 328 41.02 -25.86 3.66
N PHE A 329 40.36 -24.86 3.08
CA PHE A 329 39.59 -25.02 1.86
C PHE A 329 40.54 -25.52 0.75
N GLN A 330 40.41 -26.79 0.36
CA GLN A 330 41.08 -27.31 -0.81
C GLN A 330 40.40 -26.67 -2.00
N LYS A 331 41.02 -25.61 -2.53
CA LYS A 331 40.61 -25.01 -3.80
C LYS A 331 40.80 -26.11 -4.84
N GLU A 332 39.70 -26.74 -5.27
CA GLU A 332 39.72 -27.79 -6.30
C GLU A 332 40.51 -27.26 -7.50
N GLU A 333 41.75 -27.75 -7.65
CA GLU A 333 42.60 -27.41 -8.76
C GLU A 333 42.03 -28.06 -10.02
N LYS A 334 41.72 -27.21 -11.00
CA LYS A 334 41.50 -27.53 -12.42
C LYS A 334 40.26 -28.39 -12.71
N ILE A 335 39.15 -27.69 -12.96
CA ILE A 335 38.18 -28.13 -13.96
C ILE A 335 38.93 -28.16 -15.30
N GLU A 336 39.24 -29.36 -15.78
CA GLU A 336 39.70 -29.59 -17.15
C GLU A 336 38.73 -28.95 -18.14
N GLU A 337 39.28 -28.24 -19.12
CA GLU A 337 38.53 -27.60 -20.20
C GLU A 337 37.65 -28.63 -20.92
N ILE A 338 36.35 -28.64 -20.62
CA ILE A 338 35.38 -29.40 -21.41
C ILE A 338 35.22 -28.66 -22.74
N GLU A 339 35.84 -29.20 -23.79
CA GLU A 339 35.58 -28.81 -25.18
C GLU A 339 34.09 -28.97 -25.50
N ILE A 340 33.37 -27.87 -25.56
CA ILE A 340 31.97 -27.84 -26.01
C ILE A 340 31.97 -28.03 -27.52
N SER A 341 31.84 -29.28 -27.97
CA SER A 341 31.57 -29.58 -29.38
C SER A 341 30.23 -28.97 -29.79
N LYS A 342 30.25 -28.12 -30.81
CA LYS A 342 29.07 -27.45 -31.37
C LYS A 342 28.28 -28.45 -32.22
N GLU A 343 27.21 -29.01 -31.68
CA GLU A 343 26.22 -29.69 -32.53
C GLU A 343 25.37 -28.68 -33.32
N PRO A 344 25.15 -28.90 -34.63
CA PRO A 344 24.36 -28.02 -35.48
C PRO A 344 22.86 -28.16 -35.21
N LYS A 345 22.21 -27.04 -34.88
CA LYS A 345 20.74 -26.93 -34.71
C LYS A 345 20.00 -27.38 -35.98
N LYS A 346 19.30 -28.50 -35.91
CA LYS A 346 18.31 -28.97 -36.91
C LYS A 346 17.14 -27.99 -36.99
N LYS A 347 16.94 -27.35 -38.15
CA LYS A 347 15.74 -26.56 -38.49
C LYS A 347 14.53 -27.49 -38.60
N SER A 348 13.55 -27.36 -37.70
CA SER A 348 12.24 -27.97 -37.86
C SER A 348 11.41 -27.16 -38.87
N LYS A 349 11.04 -27.82 -39.97
CA LYS A 349 10.08 -27.30 -40.95
C LYS A 349 8.68 -27.42 -40.36
N ILE A 350 8.02 -26.29 -40.13
CA ILE A 350 6.57 -26.21 -39.88
C ILE A 350 5.87 -26.41 -41.24
N LYS A 351 5.04 -27.46 -41.37
CA LYS A 351 4.17 -27.66 -42.52
C LYS A 351 2.91 -26.79 -42.36
N LYS A 352 2.50 -26.19 -43.48
CA LYS A 352 1.24 -25.46 -43.69
C LYS A 352 0.03 -26.35 -43.48
#